data_AF-A0A376H365-F1
#
_entry.id   AF-A0A376H365-F1
#
_cell.length_a   1.000
_cell.length_b   1.000
_cell.length_c   1.000
_cell.angle_alpha   90.00
_cell.angle_beta   90.00
_cell.angle_gamma   90.00
#
_symmetry.space_group_name_H-M   'P 1'
#
loop_
_entity.id
_entity.type
_entity.pdbx_description
1 polymer ?
#
loop_
_entity_poly.entity_id
_entity_poly.type
_entity_poly.pdbx_seq_one_letter_code
_entity_poly.pdbx_strand_id
1 'polypeptide(L)'
;MEISIDINDYLNEKSVTATIQKYIDQLHQAGGGRLTFASGMYPTGSLMLKSNVELHLQPGAVLRFSDDPKEYPVVVSRWEGVKRDVYASCIYADGAENIAITGFGTLDGQGQKWWDIFRNHP
;
A
#
# COMPACT_ATOMS: atom_id res chain seq x y z
N MET A 1 -8.04 -10.62 -14.41
CA MET A 1 -6.70 -11.25 -14.33
C MET A 1 -6.35 -11.48 -12.86
N GLU A 2 -5.48 -12.42 -12.53
CA GLU A 2 -4.96 -12.58 -11.17
C GLU A 2 -3.43 -12.67 -11.20
N ILE A 3 -2.79 -11.95 -10.27
CA ILE A 3 -1.36 -12.02 -10.00
C ILE A 3 -1.21 -12.41 -8.54
N SER A 4 -0.35 -13.37 -8.23
CA SER A 4 0.01 -13.71 -6.85
C SER A 4 1.44 -13.26 -6.56
N ILE A 5 1.67 -12.76 -5.36
CA ILE A 5 3.00 -12.41 -4.86
C ILE A 5 3.32 -13.25 -3.61
N ASP A 6 4.48 -13.88 -3.63
CA ASP A 6 5.03 -14.71 -2.57
C ASP A 6 6.33 -14.10 -2.01
N ILE A 7 6.71 -14.48 -0.79
CA ILE A 7 7.94 -14.02 -0.15
C ILE A 7 9.20 -14.30 -0.98
N ASN A 8 9.16 -15.35 -1.81
CA ASN A 8 10.27 -15.74 -2.68
C ASN A 8 10.50 -14.74 -3.82
N ASP A 9 9.51 -13.92 -4.16
CA ASP A 9 9.61 -12.95 -5.27
C ASP A 9 10.53 -11.76 -4.94
N TYR A 10 10.94 -11.59 -3.67
CA TYR A 10 11.70 -10.41 -3.22
C TYR A 10 12.71 -10.68 -2.10
N LEU A 11 13.20 -11.91 -1.96
CA LEU A 11 14.11 -12.33 -0.87
C LEU A 11 15.37 -11.46 -0.68
N ASN A 12 15.77 -10.67 -1.69
CA ASN A 12 16.94 -9.80 -1.65
C ASN A 12 16.58 -8.30 -1.58
N GLU A 13 15.30 -7.94 -1.52
CA GLU A 13 14.84 -6.56 -1.50
C GLU A 13 14.51 -6.12 -0.06
N LYS A 14 14.90 -4.89 0.29
CA LYS A 14 14.54 -4.29 1.60
C LYS A 14 13.08 -3.86 1.66
N SER A 15 12.46 -3.64 0.50
CA SER A 15 11.09 -3.17 0.34
C SER A 15 10.55 -3.66 -0.99
N VAL A 16 9.27 -4.02 -1.02
CA VAL A 16 8.55 -4.52 -2.19
C VAL A 16 7.66 -3.46 -2.83
N THR A 17 7.76 -2.19 -2.44
CA THR A 17 6.90 -1.11 -2.96
C THR A 17 6.85 -1.10 -4.49
N ALA A 18 8.02 -1.15 -5.15
CA ALA A 18 8.11 -1.07 -6.61
C ALA A 18 7.47 -2.29 -7.29
N THR A 19 7.68 -3.48 -6.72
CA THR A 19 7.12 -4.74 -7.22
C THR A 19 5.60 -4.75 -7.11
N ILE A 20 5.07 -4.37 -5.94
CA ILE A 20 3.61 -4.26 -5.74
C ILE A 20 3.01 -3.22 -6.68
N GLN A 21 3.64 -2.04 -6.80
CA GLN A 21 3.14 -0.97 -7.67
C GLN A 21 3.13 -1.40 -9.14
N LYS A 22 4.16 -2.11 -9.59
CA LYS A 22 4.22 -2.68 -10.94
C LYS A 22 3.06 -3.64 -11.20
N TYR A 23 2.70 -4.49 -10.24
CA TYR A 23 1.58 -5.41 -10.39
C TYR A 23 0.22 -4.71 -10.36
N ILE A 24 0.03 -3.70 -9.52
CA ILE A 24 -1.17 -2.84 -9.54
C ILE A 24 -1.33 -2.23 -10.93
N ASP A 25 -0.25 -1.67 -11.48
CA ASP A 25 -0.24 -1.03 -12.80
C ASP A 25 -0.57 -2.03 -13.91
N GLN A 26 0.04 -3.21 -13.87
CA GLN A 26 -0.21 -4.29 -14.83
C GLN A 26 -1.67 -4.78 -14.79
N LEU A 27 -2.22 -4.99 -13.59
CA LEU A 27 -3.62 -5.39 -13.40
C LEU A 27 -4.58 -4.35 -13.98
N HIS A 28 -4.36 -3.07 -13.66
CA HIS A 28 -5.16 -1.98 -14.18
C HIS A 28 -5.09 -1.89 -15.72
N GLN A 29 -3.89 -1.96 -16.30
CA GLN A 29 -3.69 -1.93 -17.76
C GLN A 29 -4.36 -3.09 -18.48
N ALA A 30 -4.50 -4.24 -17.81
CA ALA A 30 -5.21 -5.41 -18.34
C ALA A 30 -6.75 -5.33 -18.16
N GLY A 31 -7.28 -4.18 -17.75
CA GLY A 31 -8.72 -3.98 -17.53
C GLY A 31 -9.21 -4.37 -16.14
N GLY A 32 -8.30 -4.73 -15.24
CA GLY A 32 -8.59 -5.05 -13.85
C GLY A 32 -8.26 -6.48 -13.43
N GLY A 33 -8.32 -6.69 -12.12
CA GLY A 33 -8.04 -7.98 -11.53
C GLY A 33 -7.58 -7.90 -10.09
N ARG A 34 -7.05 -9.02 -9.62
CA ARG A 34 -6.68 -9.23 -8.22
C ARG A 34 -5.17 -9.41 -8.08
N LEU A 35 -4.58 -8.69 -7.13
CA LEU A 35 -3.25 -8.96 -6.60
C LEU A 35 -3.41 -9.71 -5.27
N THR A 36 -3.05 -10.99 -5.27
CA THR A 36 -3.16 -11.89 -4.11
C THR A 36 -1.82 -11.95 -3.37
N PHE A 37 -1.83 -11.65 -2.07
CA PHE A 37 -0.67 -11.80 -1.19
C PHE A 37 -0.78 -13.13 -0.44
N ALA A 38 0.20 -13.99 -0.62
CA ALA A 38 0.34 -15.22 0.17
C ALA A 38 0.70 -14.90 1.64
N SER A 39 0.66 -15.92 2.50
CA SER A 39 1.13 -15.75 3.88
C SER A 39 2.60 -15.31 3.91
N GLY A 40 2.91 -14.25 4.63
CA GLY A 40 4.25 -13.65 4.61
C GLY A 40 4.24 -12.20 5.05
N MET A 41 5.42 -11.64 5.27
CA MET A 41 5.60 -10.22 5.62
C MET A 41 6.21 -9.48 4.45
N TYR A 42 5.50 -8.46 3.96
CA TYR A 42 5.82 -7.68 2.78
C TYR A 42 6.11 -6.23 3.22
N PRO A 43 7.38 -5.85 3.43
CA PRO A 43 7.75 -4.47 3.76
C PRO A 43 7.49 -3.56 2.56
N THR A 44 6.71 -2.50 2.72
CA THR A 44 6.32 -1.62 1.61
C THR A 44 6.24 -0.17 2.06
N GLY A 45 6.40 0.76 1.13
CA GLY A 45 6.00 2.16 1.26
C GLY A 45 4.52 2.34 0.94
N SER A 46 4.14 3.59 0.64
CA SER A 46 2.79 3.91 0.19
C SER A 46 2.45 3.22 -1.14
N LEU A 47 1.23 2.70 -1.27
CA LEU A 47 0.73 2.04 -2.47
C LEU A 47 -0.34 2.88 -3.15
N MET A 48 -0.18 3.16 -4.45
CA MET A 48 -1.15 3.89 -5.27
C MET A 48 -2.07 2.89 -5.97
N LEU A 49 -3.29 2.73 -5.46
CA LEU A 49 -4.34 1.92 -6.07
C LEU A 49 -4.89 2.58 -7.34
N LYS A 50 -5.30 1.73 -8.29
CA LYS A 50 -5.88 2.12 -9.59
C LYS A 50 -7.23 1.44 -9.81
N SER A 51 -8.03 1.97 -10.72
CA SER A 51 -9.37 1.43 -10.99
C SER A 51 -9.35 -0.04 -11.36
N ASN A 52 -10.39 -0.77 -10.94
CA ASN A 52 -10.60 -2.19 -11.21
C ASN A 52 -9.55 -3.13 -10.59
N VAL A 53 -8.79 -2.66 -9.59
CA VAL A 53 -7.78 -3.47 -8.88
C VAL A 53 -8.27 -3.85 -7.49
N GLU A 54 -8.17 -5.15 -7.18
CA GLU A 54 -8.37 -5.70 -5.84
C GLU A 54 -7.01 -6.10 -5.23
N LEU A 55 -6.74 -5.66 -4.00
CA LEU A 55 -5.68 -6.23 -3.16
C LEU A 55 -6.30 -7.30 -2.25
N HIS A 56 -5.92 -8.56 -2.43
CA HIS A 56 -6.44 -9.67 -1.62
C HIS A 56 -5.35 -10.23 -0.72
N LEU A 57 -5.49 -10.06 0.60
CA LEU A 57 -4.51 -10.54 1.57
C LEU A 57 -4.98 -11.86 2.18
N GLN A 58 -4.29 -12.96 1.86
CA GLN A 58 -4.58 -14.25 2.47
C GLN A 58 -4.31 -14.24 3.99
N PRO A 59 -4.89 -15.17 4.76
CA PRO A 59 -4.55 -15.32 6.18
C PRO A 59 -3.04 -15.42 6.38
N GLY A 60 -2.49 -14.61 7.30
CA GLY A 60 -1.05 -14.55 7.58
C GLY A 60 -0.24 -13.63 6.65
N ALA A 61 -0.84 -13.06 5.61
CA ALA A 61 -0.22 -12.00 4.82
C ALA A 61 -0.18 -10.70 5.63
N VAL A 62 0.95 -10.01 5.65
CA VAL A 62 1.14 -8.72 6.32
C VAL A 62 1.76 -7.74 5.35
N LEU A 63 1.01 -6.72 4.94
CA LEU A 63 1.58 -5.52 4.32
C LEU A 63 2.10 -4.63 5.44
N ARG A 64 3.43 -4.58 5.61
CA ARG A 64 4.08 -3.81 6.66
C ARG A 64 4.59 -2.50 6.08
N PHE A 65 3.89 -1.41 6.37
CA PHE A 65 4.18 -0.09 5.83
C PHE A 65 5.37 0.56 6.55
N SER A 66 6.29 1.12 5.78
CA SER A 66 7.49 1.81 6.26
C SER A 66 7.14 2.95 7.21
N ASP A 67 7.98 3.18 8.22
CA ASP A 67 7.89 4.36 9.08
C ASP A 67 8.80 5.52 8.61
N ASP A 68 9.43 5.41 7.43
CA ASP A 68 10.20 6.48 6.80
C ASP A 68 9.27 7.38 5.97
N PRO A 69 9.09 8.67 6.32
CA PRO A 69 8.29 9.61 5.53
C PRO A 69 8.70 9.73 4.06
N LYS A 70 9.94 9.38 3.70
CA LYS A 70 10.42 9.39 2.31
C LYS A 70 9.75 8.35 1.41
N GLU A 71 9.17 7.30 1.99
CA GLU A 71 8.43 6.24 1.28
C GLU A 71 6.98 6.64 0.96
N TYR A 72 6.61 7.89 1.27
CA TYR A 72 5.27 8.43 1.08
C TYR A 72 5.35 9.65 0.17
N PRO A 73 4.94 9.55 -1.11
CA PRO A 73 4.92 10.69 -2.00
C PRO A 73 3.93 11.75 -1.51
N VAL A 74 4.18 13.02 -1.86
CA VAL A 74 3.25 14.11 -1.57
C VAL A 74 2.06 14.03 -2.53
N VAL A 75 0.85 14.08 -1.97
CA VAL A 75 -0.42 14.07 -2.70
C VAL A 75 -1.32 15.21 -2.24
N VAL A 76 -2.23 15.63 -3.10
CA VAL A 76 -3.27 16.60 -2.74
C VAL A 76 -4.43 15.84 -2.11
N SER A 77 -4.56 15.94 -0.78
CA SER A 77 -5.66 15.29 -0.05
C SER A 77 -6.20 16.22 1.04
N ARG A 78 -6.86 15.67 2.07
CA ARG A 78 -7.40 16.42 3.20
C ARG A 78 -6.68 16.01 4.48
N TRP A 79 -6.26 17.00 5.25
CA TRP A 79 -5.83 16.80 6.64
C TRP A 79 -6.65 17.75 7.51
N GLU A 80 -7.30 17.22 8.55
CA GLU A 80 -8.19 17.96 9.46
C GLU A 80 -9.25 18.81 8.72
N GLY A 81 -9.85 18.25 7.67
CA GLY A 81 -10.93 18.89 6.90
C GLY A 81 -10.45 19.86 5.80
N VAL A 82 -9.18 20.26 5.80
CA VAL A 82 -8.61 21.23 4.84
C VAL A 82 -7.88 20.50 3.71
N LYS A 83 -8.14 20.92 2.46
CA LYS A 83 -7.43 20.42 1.28
C LYS A 83 -6.02 21.03 1.23
N ARG A 84 -4.98 20.19 1.15
CA ARG A 84 -3.57 20.59 1.13
C ARG A 84 -2.67 19.46 0.67
N ASP A 85 -1.43 19.80 0.39
CA ASP A 85 -0.36 18.84 0.14
C ASP A 85 -0.04 18.11 1.44
N VAL A 86 -0.11 16.78 1.39
CA VAL A 86 0.15 15.88 2.52
C VAL A 86 0.95 14.67 2.03
N TYR A 87 1.62 13.98 2.95
CA TYR A 87 2.13 12.65 2.66
C TYR A 87 0.97 11.71 2.31
N ALA A 88 1.17 10.87 1.30
CA ALA A 88 0.20 9.85 0.94
C ALA A 88 -0.13 8.94 2.13
N SER A 89 -1.33 8.37 2.14
CA SER A 89 -1.69 7.32 3.10
C SER A 89 -0.96 6.02 2.77
N CYS A 90 -0.97 5.03 3.68
CA CYS A 90 -0.39 3.70 3.41
C CYS A 90 -0.96 3.09 2.12
N ILE A 91 -2.27 3.22 1.91
CA ILE A 91 -2.94 2.90 0.64
C ILE A 91 -3.68 4.15 0.20
N TYR A 92 -3.41 4.61 -1.03
CA TYR A 92 -3.97 5.82 -1.59
C TYR A 92 -4.61 5.54 -2.94
N ALA A 93 -5.74 6.17 -3.22
CA ALA A 93 -6.40 6.13 -4.53
C ALA A 93 -6.99 7.51 -4.81
N ASP A 94 -6.80 8.01 -6.04
CA ASP A 94 -7.38 9.27 -6.52
C ASP A 94 -8.01 9.04 -7.89
N GLY A 95 -9.25 9.51 -8.06
CA GLY A 95 -10.01 9.30 -9.30
C GLY A 95 -10.24 7.83 -9.69
N ALA A 96 -10.11 6.88 -8.76
CA ALA A 96 -10.25 5.45 -9.04
C ALA A 96 -11.66 4.92 -8.73
N GLU A 97 -12.09 3.90 -9.46
CA GLU A 97 -13.37 3.21 -9.30
C GLU A 97 -13.21 1.68 -9.25
N ASN A 98 -14.19 0.98 -8.69
CA ASN A 98 -14.20 -0.49 -8.61
C ASN A 98 -12.93 -1.08 -7.96
N ILE A 99 -12.48 -0.46 -6.87
CA ILE A 99 -11.34 -0.93 -6.07
C ILE A 99 -11.81 -1.75 -4.89
N ALA A 100 -11.00 -2.72 -4.48
CA ALA A 100 -11.29 -3.53 -3.29
C ALA A 100 -10.01 -3.87 -2.52
N ILE A 101 -10.14 -3.98 -1.20
CA ILE A 101 -9.13 -4.55 -0.31
C ILE A 101 -9.85 -5.62 0.50
N THR A 102 -9.44 -6.87 0.35
CA THR A 102 -10.18 -8.02 0.89
C THR A 102 -9.24 -9.04 1.52
N GLY A 103 -9.83 -10.07 2.13
CA GLY A 103 -9.11 -11.17 2.77
C GLY A 103 -8.94 -10.98 4.28
N PHE A 104 -8.11 -11.82 4.89
CA PHE A 104 -7.91 -11.93 6.34
C PHE A 104 -6.47 -11.64 6.77
N GLY A 105 -5.65 -11.07 5.88
CA GLY A 105 -4.34 -10.56 6.25
C GLY A 105 -4.39 -9.22 6.99
N THR A 106 -3.21 -8.67 7.25
CA THR A 106 -3.00 -7.48 8.07
C THR A 106 -2.41 -6.33 7.27
N LEU A 107 -2.91 -5.12 7.50
CA LEU A 107 -2.28 -3.86 7.12
C LEU A 107 -1.61 -3.27 8.37
N ASP A 108 -0.28 -3.30 8.44
CA ASP A 108 0.47 -2.80 9.59
C ASP A 108 1.12 -1.45 9.23
N GLY A 109 0.54 -0.36 9.74
CA GLY A 109 0.96 1.01 9.42
C GLY A 109 2.23 1.51 10.11
N GLN A 110 2.83 0.74 11.04
CA GLN A 110 3.98 1.17 11.86
C GLN A 110 3.88 2.59 12.45
N GLY A 111 2.69 2.96 12.96
CA GLY A 111 2.34 4.35 13.31
C GLY A 111 3.13 5.02 14.43
N GLN A 112 3.91 4.26 15.23
CA GLN A 112 4.57 4.78 16.44
C GLN A 112 5.46 6.00 16.14
N LYS A 113 6.35 5.90 15.16
CA LYS A 113 7.27 6.99 14.79
C LYS A 113 6.52 8.22 14.26
N TRP A 114 5.42 8.02 13.55
CA TRP A 114 4.54 9.11 13.13
C TRP A 114 3.93 9.84 14.33
N TRP A 115 3.49 9.11 15.35
CA TRP A 115 2.96 9.72 16.57
C TRP A 115 4.03 10.47 17.34
N ASP A 116 5.25 9.96 17.38
CA ASP A 116 6.36 10.65 18.03
C ASP A 116 6.69 11.97 17.34
N ILE A 117 6.70 12.01 16.00
CA ILE A 117 6.90 13.23 15.21
C ILE A 117 5.79 14.26 15.44
N PHE A 118 4.52 13.85 15.43
CA PHE A 118 3.39 14.79 15.36
C PHE A 118 2.67 15.04 16.69
N ARG A 119 2.88 14.22 17.74
CA ARG A 119 2.20 14.35 19.04
C ARG A 119 3.15 14.60 20.21
N ASN A 120 4.36 14.05 20.17
CA ASN A 120 5.25 14.05 21.34
C ASN A 120 6.32 15.14 21.30
N HIS A 121 6.49 15.82 20.16
CA HIS A 121 7.44 16.92 19.99
C HIS A 121 6.81 18.05 19.15
N PRO A 122 6.06 18.99 19.79
CA PRO A 122 5.49 20.15 19.11
C PRO A 122 6.55 21.14 18.61
#